data_AF-A0A7W3SV56-F1
#
_entry.id   AF-A0A7W3SV56-F1
#
_cell.length_a   1.000
_cell.length_b   1.000
_cell.length_c   1.000
_cell.angle_alpha   90.00
_cell.angle_beta   90.00
_cell.angle_gamma   90.00
#
_symmetry.space_group_name_H-M   'P 1'
#
loop_
_entity.id
_entity.type
_entity.pdbx_description
1 polymer ?
#
loop_
_entity_poly.entity_id
_entity_poly.type
_entity_poly.pdbx_seq_one_letter_code
_entity_poly.pdbx_strand_id
1 'polypeptide(L)'
;MKVNKNIVIVMCLFCIIFFNMAMILEFSNILSGKNHGDFYINLSMGLLASSLLVLVPSLVQYANEKKRYYVEMYRILNHLLYDIISIINMMEEYSKDKDVSEYFDSIKLLYNDLISEYSLFTKFFVLSWRDKLIESVISETYKFMKLQAHLSSYRIDLKNEKIGMADYIEAFESMTEILVKEYKPSFKKYKEMLEEDVKNIIKDKDFKKYY
;
A
#
# COMPACT_ATOMS: atom_id res chain seq x y z
N MET A 1 -4.08 -1.20 -12.45
CA MET A 1 -4.45 -0.02 -11.63
C MET A 1 -4.13 1.32 -12.27
N LYS A 2 -2.87 1.61 -12.65
CA LYS A 2 -2.47 2.89 -13.25
C LYS A 2 -3.24 3.25 -14.53
N VAL A 3 -3.43 2.27 -15.42
CA VAL A 3 -4.19 2.42 -16.66
C VAL A 3 -5.66 2.78 -16.38
N ASN A 4 -6.34 2.01 -15.52
CA ASN A 4 -7.75 2.26 -15.16
C ASN A 4 -7.94 3.62 -14.49
N LYS A 5 -7.00 4.05 -13.63
CA LYS A 5 -7.00 5.42 -13.08
C LYS A 5 -6.96 6.47 -14.18
N ASN A 6 -6.04 6.32 -15.14
CA ASN A 6 -5.89 7.29 -16.23
C ASN A 6 -7.14 7.33 -17.10
N ILE A 7 -7.73 6.17 -17.41
CA ILE A 7 -9.00 6.08 -18.14
C ILE A 7 -10.11 6.82 -17.39
N VAL A 8 -10.25 6.58 -16.07
CA VAL A 8 -11.25 7.29 -15.27
C VAL A 8 -11.05 8.80 -15.30
N ILE A 9 -9.82 9.29 -15.12
CA ILE A 9 -9.54 10.74 -15.14
C ILE A 9 -9.91 11.34 -16.49
N VAL A 10 -9.47 10.70 -17.59
CA VAL A 10 -9.76 11.17 -18.94
C VAL A 10 -11.27 11.16 -19.20
N MET A 11 -11.96 10.07 -18.87
CA MET A 11 -13.41 9.96 -19.10
C MET A 11 -14.21 10.93 -18.24
N CYS A 12 -13.79 11.20 -16.99
CA CYS A 12 -14.38 12.27 -16.18
C CYS A 12 -14.25 13.64 -16.85
N LEU A 13 -13.07 13.97 -17.42
CA LEU A 13 -12.87 15.22 -18.14
C LEU A 13 -13.75 15.30 -19.38
N PHE A 14 -13.85 14.21 -20.16
CA PHE A 14 -14.75 14.12 -21.31
C PHE A 14 -16.21 14.34 -20.88
N CYS A 15 -16.67 13.69 -19.82
CA CYS A 15 -18.02 13.90 -19.30
C CYS A 15 -18.26 15.37 -18.92
N ILE A 16 -17.33 16.01 -18.21
CA ILE A 16 -17.44 17.42 -17.83
C ILE A 16 -17.52 18.31 -19.07
N ILE A 17 -16.64 18.10 -20.06
CA ILE A 17 -16.60 18.92 -21.28
C ILE A 17 -17.90 18.79 -22.07
N PHE A 18 -18.34 17.56 -22.36
CA PHE A 18 -19.53 17.33 -23.19
C PHE A 18 -20.83 17.70 -22.48
N PHE A 19 -20.89 17.55 -21.14
CA PHE A 19 -22.01 18.05 -20.36
C PHE A 19 -22.10 19.58 -20.41
N ASN A 20 -20.99 20.29 -20.18
CA ASN A 20 -20.96 21.75 -20.28
C ASN A 20 -21.27 22.24 -21.71
N MET A 21 -20.77 21.54 -22.74
CA MET A 21 -21.06 21.87 -24.13
C MET A 21 -22.55 21.69 -24.43
N ALA A 22 -23.18 20.60 -23.98
CA ALA A 22 -24.62 20.39 -24.14
C ALA A 22 -25.43 21.50 -23.45
N MET A 23 -25.08 21.85 -22.20
CA MET A 23 -25.73 22.93 -21.44
C MET A 23 -25.58 24.29 -22.12
N ILE A 24 -24.38 24.63 -22.62
CA ILE A 24 -24.17 25.89 -23.36
C ILE A 24 -25.02 25.89 -24.62
N LEU A 25 -25.01 24.81 -25.41
CA LEU A 25 -25.76 24.75 -26.67
C LEU A 25 -27.28 24.82 -26.45
N GLU A 26 -27.80 24.25 -25.37
CA GLU A 26 -29.23 24.23 -25.03
C GLU A 26 -29.72 25.57 -24.46
N PHE A 27 -28.95 26.20 -23.57
CA PHE A 27 -29.41 27.39 -22.82
C PHE A 27 -28.82 28.71 -23.30
N SER A 28 -27.79 28.69 -24.16
CA SER A 28 -27.27 29.92 -24.76
C SER A 28 -27.97 30.22 -26.08
N ASN A 29 -28.28 31.49 -26.33
CA ASN A 29 -28.81 31.96 -27.61
C ASN A 29 -27.78 31.89 -28.77
N ILE A 30 -26.61 31.25 -28.58
CA ILE A 30 -25.51 31.18 -29.55
C ILE A 30 -25.95 30.55 -30.89
N LEU A 31 -26.93 29.65 -30.86
CA LEU A 31 -27.47 28.97 -32.05
C LEU A 31 -28.88 29.40 -32.44
N SER A 32 -29.44 30.44 -31.79
CA SER A 32 -30.77 30.98 -32.12
C SER A 32 -30.82 31.38 -33.61
N GLY A 33 -31.48 30.54 -34.42
CA GLY A 33 -31.61 30.73 -35.88
C GLY A 33 -30.81 29.80 -36.79
N LYS A 34 -30.06 28.81 -36.29
CA LYS A 34 -29.37 27.80 -37.14
C LYS A 34 -30.04 26.42 -37.04
N ASN A 35 -30.43 25.85 -38.18
CA ASN A 35 -31.13 24.55 -38.35
C ASN A 35 -30.39 23.28 -37.84
N HIS A 36 -29.32 23.42 -37.05
CA HIS A 36 -28.48 22.30 -36.61
C HIS A 36 -28.22 22.28 -35.09
N GLY A 37 -28.85 23.16 -34.30
CA GLY A 37 -28.66 23.18 -32.84
C GLY A 37 -28.95 21.83 -32.18
N ASP A 38 -30.09 21.22 -32.51
CA ASP A 38 -30.49 19.91 -32.00
C ASP A 38 -29.50 18.79 -32.35
N PHE A 39 -28.87 18.86 -33.54
CA PHE A 39 -27.86 17.90 -33.95
C PHE A 39 -26.63 17.95 -33.03
N TYR A 40 -26.10 19.15 -32.74
CA TYR A 40 -24.92 19.29 -31.88
C TYR A 40 -25.21 19.00 -30.41
N ILE A 41 -26.43 19.30 -29.93
CA ILE A 41 -26.89 18.91 -28.58
C ILE A 41 -26.92 17.38 -28.48
N ASN A 42 -27.58 16.70 -29.42
CA ASN A 42 -27.66 15.24 -29.43
C ASN A 42 -26.29 14.56 -29.59
N LEU A 43 -25.40 15.13 -30.41
CA LEU A 43 -24.02 14.65 -30.54
C LEU A 43 -23.28 14.75 -29.20
N SER A 44 -23.38 15.90 -28.51
CA SER A 44 -22.73 16.14 -27.22
C SER A 44 -23.25 15.19 -26.14
N MET A 45 -24.57 15.00 -26.09
CA MET A 45 -25.21 14.05 -25.17
C MET A 45 -24.85 12.59 -25.49
N GLY A 46 -24.73 12.22 -26.77
CA GLY A 46 -24.28 10.89 -27.19
C GLY A 46 -22.83 10.60 -26.78
N LEU A 47 -21.94 11.59 -26.92
CA LEU A 47 -20.54 11.50 -26.48
C LEU A 47 -20.43 11.44 -24.95
N LEU A 48 -21.26 12.20 -24.24
CA LEU A 48 -21.38 12.11 -22.78
C LEU A 48 -21.83 10.71 -22.34
N ALA A 49 -22.91 10.17 -22.92
CA ALA A 49 -23.42 8.84 -22.60
C ALA A 49 -22.36 7.75 -22.87
N SER A 50 -21.67 7.84 -24.01
CA SER A 50 -20.58 6.93 -24.37
C SER A 50 -19.42 6.99 -23.36
N SER A 51 -19.06 8.20 -22.92
CA SER A 51 -18.01 8.41 -21.92
C SER A 51 -18.42 7.81 -20.56
N LEU A 52 -19.68 7.96 -20.15
CA LEU A 52 -20.22 7.34 -18.93
C LEU A 52 -20.17 5.81 -18.99
N LEU A 53 -20.50 5.22 -20.14
CA LEU A 53 -20.43 3.77 -20.36
C LEU A 53 -19.03 3.20 -20.20
N VAL A 54 -17.98 3.97 -20.51
CA VAL A 54 -16.58 3.58 -20.29
C VAL A 54 -16.13 3.90 -18.85
N LEU A 55 -16.60 5.03 -18.31
CA LEU A 55 -16.22 5.52 -16.98
C LEU A 55 -16.66 4.58 -15.86
N VAL A 56 -17.92 4.12 -15.87
CA VAL A 56 -18.48 3.30 -14.79
C VAL A 56 -17.74 1.96 -14.64
N PRO A 57 -17.55 1.15 -15.70
CA PRO A 57 -16.75 -0.07 -15.60
C PRO A 57 -15.30 0.19 -15.18
N SER A 58 -14.68 1.27 -15.67
CA SER A 58 -13.31 1.62 -15.32
C SER A 58 -13.15 1.97 -13.82
N LEU A 59 -14.16 2.65 -13.23
CA LEU A 59 -14.23 2.91 -11.79
C LEU A 59 -14.33 1.61 -10.99
N VAL A 60 -15.24 0.72 -11.39
CA VAL A 60 -15.43 -0.58 -10.72
C VAL A 60 -14.16 -1.43 -10.83
N GLN A 61 -13.52 -1.47 -12.00
CA GLN A 61 -12.29 -2.21 -12.21
C GLN A 61 -11.15 -1.64 -11.37
N TYR A 62 -10.98 -0.31 -11.32
CA TYR A 62 -9.99 0.33 -10.45
C TYR A 62 -10.22 -0.02 -8.97
N ALA A 63 -11.46 0.05 -8.49
CA ALA A 63 -11.80 -0.27 -7.11
C ALA A 63 -11.48 -1.74 -6.76
N ASN A 64 -11.81 -2.67 -7.65
CA ASN A 64 -11.52 -4.10 -7.48
C ASN A 64 -10.02 -4.39 -7.46
N GLU A 65 -9.26 -3.80 -8.37
CA GLU A 65 -7.80 -3.94 -8.38
C GLU A 65 -7.16 -3.33 -7.12
N LYS A 66 -7.63 -2.15 -6.69
CA LYS A 66 -7.15 -1.51 -5.45
C LYS A 66 -7.46 -2.35 -4.21
N LYS A 67 -8.64 -2.99 -4.17
CA LYS A 67 -9.02 -3.93 -3.10
C LYS A 67 -8.09 -5.15 -3.08
N ARG A 68 -7.82 -5.75 -4.24
CA ARG A 68 -6.89 -6.89 -4.36
C ARG A 68 -5.47 -6.51 -3.92
N TYR A 69 -5.00 -5.35 -4.35
CA TYR A 69 -3.72 -4.78 -3.91
C TYR A 69 -3.63 -4.72 -2.38
N TYR A 70 -4.65 -4.19 -1.68
CA TYR A 70 -4.61 -4.14 -0.22
C TYR A 70 -4.55 -5.52 0.43
N VAL A 71 -5.27 -6.51 -0.10
CA VAL A 71 -5.23 -7.88 0.44
C VAL A 71 -3.83 -8.48 0.32
N GLU A 72 -3.18 -8.34 -0.84
CA GLU A 72 -1.81 -8.86 -1.04
C GLU A 72 -0.79 -8.12 -0.18
N MET A 73 -0.86 -6.79 -0.13
CA MET A 73 0.02 -5.99 0.72
C MET A 73 -0.11 -6.39 2.20
N TYR A 74 -1.34 -6.54 2.69
CA TYR A 74 -1.57 -6.92 4.08
C TYR A 74 -1.11 -8.33 4.39
N ARG A 75 -1.23 -9.27 3.43
CA ARG A 75 -0.67 -10.62 3.56
C ARG A 75 0.85 -10.55 3.78
N ILE A 76 1.56 -9.85 2.89
CA ILE A 76 3.03 -9.72 2.98
C ILE A 76 3.44 -9.01 4.27
N LEU A 77 2.80 -7.88 4.58
CA LEU A 77 3.10 -7.09 5.79
C LEU A 77 2.86 -7.88 7.08
N ASN A 78 1.82 -8.70 7.16
CA ASN A 78 1.56 -9.51 8.34
C ASN A 78 2.65 -10.57 8.58
N HIS A 79 3.12 -11.23 7.52
CA HIS A 79 4.24 -12.18 7.63
C HIS A 79 5.53 -11.45 8.05
N LEU A 80 5.82 -10.32 7.41
CA LEU A 80 6.99 -9.50 7.70
C LEU A 80 7.02 -9.02 9.15
N LEU A 81 5.88 -8.51 9.66
CA LEU A 81 5.75 -8.07 11.05
C LEU A 81 5.88 -9.24 12.04
N TYR A 82 5.37 -10.43 11.69
CA TYR A 82 5.53 -11.62 12.52
C TYR A 82 7.00 -12.00 12.67
N ASP A 83 7.76 -12.02 11.58
CA ASP A 83 9.18 -12.36 11.59
C ASP A 83 9.99 -11.33 12.37
N ILE A 84 9.73 -10.03 12.15
CA ILE A 84 10.39 -8.94 12.89
C ILE A 84 10.13 -9.04 14.40
N ILE A 85 8.87 -9.24 14.81
CA ILE A 85 8.52 -9.38 16.23
C ILE A 85 9.20 -10.63 16.82
N SER A 86 9.30 -11.72 16.05
CA SER A 86 9.98 -12.94 16.46
C SER A 86 11.47 -12.71 16.70
N ILE A 87 12.15 -11.99 15.81
CA ILE A 87 13.56 -11.61 16.00
C ILE A 87 13.72 -10.76 17.26
N ILE A 88 12.88 -9.75 17.47
CA ILE A 88 12.98 -8.89 18.66
C ILE A 88 12.79 -9.72 19.94
N ASN A 89 11.85 -10.66 19.97
CA ASN A 89 11.66 -11.56 21.12
C ASN A 89 12.91 -12.43 21.36
N MET A 90 13.54 -12.95 20.30
CA MET A 90 14.76 -13.77 20.45
C MET A 90 15.94 -12.96 20.98
N MET A 91 16.08 -11.70 20.56
CA MET A 91 17.09 -10.77 21.08
C MET A 91 16.84 -10.44 22.55
N GLU A 92 15.58 -10.27 22.96
CA GLU A 92 15.19 -10.00 24.35
C GLU A 92 15.42 -11.21 25.27
N GLU A 93 15.09 -12.42 24.82
CA GLU A 93 15.18 -13.65 25.61
C GLU A 93 16.58 -14.29 25.59
N TYR A 94 17.54 -13.72 24.86
CA TYR A 94 18.86 -14.33 24.59
C TYR A 94 18.76 -15.80 24.16
N SER A 95 17.71 -16.14 23.39
CA SER A 95 17.40 -17.52 23.05
C SER A 95 18.48 -18.08 22.12
N LYS A 96 19.20 -19.11 22.57
CA LYS A 96 20.27 -19.78 21.80
C LYS A 96 19.77 -20.91 20.89
N ASP A 97 18.50 -21.31 21.03
CA ASP A 97 17.97 -22.54 20.42
C ASP A 97 17.26 -22.33 19.08
N LYS A 98 17.01 -21.08 18.67
CA LYS A 98 16.32 -20.77 17.41
C LYS A 98 17.27 -20.13 16.41
N ASP A 99 17.27 -20.66 15.19
CA ASP A 99 18.08 -20.11 14.12
C ASP A 99 17.48 -18.79 13.61
N VAL A 100 18.02 -17.67 14.13
CA VAL A 100 17.61 -16.32 13.73
C VAL A 100 17.88 -16.07 12.25
N SER A 101 18.80 -16.82 11.62
CA SER A 101 19.14 -16.64 10.20
C SER A 101 17.98 -16.91 9.25
N GLU A 102 17.13 -17.90 9.56
CA GLU A 102 15.94 -18.22 8.77
C GLU A 102 14.96 -17.03 8.70
N TYR A 103 14.76 -16.34 9.82
CA TYR A 103 13.90 -15.16 9.88
C TYR A 103 14.49 -13.98 9.10
N PHE A 104 15.82 -13.80 9.13
CA PHE A 104 16.46 -12.74 8.35
C PHE A 104 16.35 -12.96 6.85
N ASP A 105 16.55 -14.19 6.39
CA ASP A 105 16.40 -14.55 4.98
C ASP A 105 14.93 -14.39 4.53
N SER A 106 13.98 -14.82 5.37
CA SER A 106 12.55 -14.59 5.15
C SER A 106 12.22 -13.10 5.01
N ILE A 107 12.66 -12.26 5.96
CA ILE A 107 12.43 -10.81 5.92
C ILE A 107 12.96 -10.19 4.63
N LYS A 108 14.16 -10.59 4.19
CA LYS A 108 14.75 -10.06 2.96
C LYS A 108 13.93 -10.41 1.72
N LEU A 109 13.44 -11.65 1.63
CA LEU A 109 12.56 -12.08 0.55
C LEU A 109 11.21 -11.35 0.59
N LEU A 110 10.56 -11.32 1.76
CA LEU A 110 9.28 -10.65 1.97
C LEU A 110 9.38 -9.14 1.70
N TYR A 111 10.51 -8.50 2.02
CA TYR A 111 10.73 -7.09 1.73
C TYR A 111 10.86 -6.84 0.22
N ASN A 112 11.52 -7.72 -0.52
CA ASN A 112 11.58 -7.61 -1.99
C ASN A 112 10.19 -7.77 -2.62
N ASP A 113 9.41 -8.75 -2.15
CA ASP A 113 8.02 -8.95 -2.58
C ASP A 113 7.15 -7.74 -2.25
N LEU A 114 7.34 -7.17 -1.05
CA LEU A 114 6.65 -5.96 -0.60
C LEU A 114 6.95 -4.77 -1.52
N ILE A 115 8.22 -4.55 -1.87
CA ILE A 115 8.61 -3.45 -2.77
C ILE A 115 8.10 -3.69 -4.19
N SER A 116 8.10 -4.95 -4.66
CA SER A 116 7.54 -5.33 -5.94
C SER A 116 6.04 -5.02 -6.02
N GLU A 117 5.25 -5.45 -5.03
CA GLU A 117 3.82 -5.13 -4.94
C GLU A 117 3.59 -3.62 -4.78
N TYR A 118 4.40 -2.95 -3.95
CA TYR A 118 4.34 -1.50 -3.79
C TYR A 118 4.63 -0.75 -5.10
N SER A 119 5.39 -1.32 -6.05
CA SER A 119 5.61 -0.69 -7.37
C SER A 119 4.33 -0.58 -8.22
N LEU A 120 3.35 -1.46 -7.97
CA LEU A 120 2.03 -1.46 -8.60
C LEU A 120 1.12 -0.37 -8.02
N PHE A 121 1.51 0.19 -6.88
CA PHE A 121 0.78 1.23 -6.18
C PHE A 121 0.43 2.40 -7.10
N THR A 122 -0.79 2.87 -6.96
CA THR A 122 -1.19 4.19 -7.42
C THR A 122 -2.15 4.79 -6.41
N LYS A 123 -1.88 6.05 -6.04
CA LYS A 123 -2.86 6.91 -5.36
C LYS A 123 -3.86 7.43 -6.39
N PHE A 124 -5.12 7.63 -6.02
CA PHE A 124 -6.10 8.23 -6.92
C PHE A 124 -5.91 9.75 -6.96
N PHE A 125 -6.32 10.45 -5.90
CA PHE A 125 -6.03 11.88 -5.68
C PHE A 125 -5.23 12.10 -4.39
N VAL A 126 -5.65 11.45 -3.31
CA VAL A 126 -5.04 11.53 -1.99
C VAL A 126 -4.71 10.13 -1.49
N LEU A 127 -3.73 10.02 -0.60
CA LEU A 127 -3.45 8.80 0.14
C LEU A 127 -4.58 8.51 1.10
N SER A 128 -5.19 7.33 0.97
CA SER A 128 -6.13 6.83 1.97
C SER A 128 -5.40 6.51 3.28
N TRP A 129 -6.17 6.32 4.35
CA TRP A 129 -5.60 5.83 5.62
C TRP A 129 -4.87 4.48 5.45
N ARG A 130 -5.40 3.58 4.61
CA ARG A 130 -4.75 2.29 4.29
C ARG A 130 -3.40 2.47 3.62
N ASP A 131 -3.32 3.39 2.66
CA ASP A 131 -2.06 3.70 1.98
C ASP A 131 -1.01 4.25 2.97
N LYS A 132 -1.43 5.15 3.88
CA LYS A 132 -0.55 5.70 4.93
C LYS A 132 -0.09 4.64 5.92
N LEU A 133 -0.95 3.69 6.28
CA LEU A 133 -0.60 2.56 7.13
C LEU A 133 0.50 1.70 6.47
N ILE A 134 0.31 1.34 5.20
CA ILE A 134 1.30 0.60 4.41
C ILE A 134 2.65 1.34 4.36
N GLU A 135 2.66 2.62 4.01
CA GLU A 135 3.88 3.44 3.96
C GLU A 135 4.58 3.49 5.33
N SER A 136 3.80 3.59 6.42
CA SER A 136 4.34 3.62 7.78
C SER A 136 5.03 2.31 8.13
N VAL A 137 4.41 1.16 7.81
CA VAL A 137 5.02 -0.15 8.07
C VAL A 137 6.29 -0.34 7.23
N ILE A 138 6.26 0.00 5.93
CA ILE A 138 7.44 -0.08 5.06
C ILE A 138 8.60 0.75 5.64
N SER A 139 8.32 1.98 6.07
CA SER A 139 9.31 2.89 6.66
C SER A 139 9.91 2.32 7.94
N GLU A 140 9.09 1.85 8.87
CA GLU A 140 9.57 1.29 10.13
C GLU A 140 10.34 -0.03 9.92
N THR A 141 9.90 -0.89 9.00
CA THR A 141 10.66 -2.09 8.64
C THR A 141 12.03 -1.74 8.04
N TYR A 142 12.10 -0.71 7.19
CA TYR A 142 13.37 -0.28 6.63
C TYR A 142 14.34 0.23 7.71
N LYS A 143 13.86 0.98 8.70
CA LYS A 143 14.67 1.40 9.85
C LYS A 143 15.14 0.21 10.67
N PHE A 144 14.26 -0.76 10.93
CA PHE A 144 14.62 -2.02 11.59
C PHE A 144 15.74 -2.75 10.84
N MET A 145 15.62 -2.94 9.52
CA MET A 145 16.64 -3.59 8.71
C MET A 145 17.98 -2.84 8.75
N LYS A 146 17.97 -1.50 8.81
CA LYS A 146 19.20 -0.70 8.99
C LYS A 146 19.86 -0.95 10.33
N LEU A 147 19.10 -1.00 11.41
CA LEU A 147 19.63 -1.31 12.75
C LEU A 147 20.28 -2.69 12.75
N GLN A 148 19.63 -3.68 12.14
CA GLN A 148 20.18 -5.04 12.02
C GLN A 148 21.44 -5.11 11.16
N ALA A 149 21.50 -4.34 10.07
CA ALA A 149 22.71 -4.21 9.26
C ALA A 149 23.86 -3.56 10.05
N HIS A 150 23.56 -2.60 10.92
CA HIS A 150 24.56 -1.96 11.78
C HIS A 150 25.07 -2.92 12.86
N LEU A 151 24.20 -3.69 13.51
CA LEU A 151 24.64 -4.74 14.44
C LEU A 151 25.51 -5.80 13.74
N SER A 152 25.16 -6.13 12.49
CA SER A 152 25.95 -7.04 11.67
C SER A 152 27.35 -6.48 11.34
N SER A 153 27.50 -5.16 11.16
CA SER A 153 28.83 -4.56 10.97
C SER A 153 29.68 -4.66 12.23
N TYR A 154 29.11 -4.43 13.42
CA TYR A 154 29.80 -4.64 14.70
C TYR A 154 30.28 -6.09 14.85
N ARG A 155 29.46 -7.07 14.45
CA ARG A 155 29.87 -8.48 14.44
C ARG A 155 31.06 -8.75 13.52
N ILE A 156 31.11 -8.10 12.35
CA ILE A 156 32.23 -8.22 11.40
C ILE A 156 33.49 -7.58 11.99
N ASP A 157 33.37 -6.41 12.60
CA ASP A 157 34.50 -5.72 13.21
C ASP A 157 35.06 -6.48 14.42
N LEU A 158 34.19 -7.13 15.21
CA LEU A 158 34.60 -8.07 16.26
C LEU A 158 35.37 -9.26 15.68
N LYS A 159 34.87 -9.87 14.59
CA LYS A 159 35.55 -10.97 13.90
C LYS A 159 36.92 -10.57 13.35
N ASN A 160 37.08 -9.31 12.96
CA ASN A 160 38.33 -8.74 12.45
C ASN A 160 39.21 -8.16 13.56
N GLU A 161 38.88 -8.39 14.84
CA GLU A 161 39.63 -7.91 16.01
C GLU A 161 39.79 -6.38 16.08
N LYS A 162 38.90 -5.63 15.41
CA LYS A 162 38.93 -4.15 15.42
C LYS A 162 38.26 -3.56 16.67
N ILE A 163 37.35 -4.30 17.28
CA ILE A 163 36.65 -3.96 18.52
C ILE A 163 36.73 -5.13 19.50
N GLY A 164 36.60 -4.84 20.78
CA GLY A 164 36.52 -5.87 21.82
C GLY A 164 35.14 -6.49 21.93
N MET A 165 35.05 -7.64 22.61
CA MET A 165 33.76 -8.27 22.94
C MET A 165 32.89 -7.36 23.81
N ALA A 166 33.49 -6.55 24.69
CA ALA A 166 32.78 -5.58 25.52
C ALA A 166 32.04 -4.53 24.67
N ASP A 167 32.72 -3.96 23.67
CA ASP A 167 32.14 -2.96 22.76
C ASP A 167 30.96 -3.55 21.95
N TYR A 168 31.09 -4.81 21.53
CA TYR A 168 30.02 -5.52 20.83
C TYR A 168 28.80 -5.75 21.74
N ILE A 169 29.01 -6.16 22.99
CA ILE A 169 27.92 -6.37 23.96
C ILE A 169 27.19 -5.07 24.24
N GLU A 170 27.92 -3.97 24.48
CA GLU A 170 27.33 -2.66 24.73
C GLU A 170 26.44 -2.21 23.55
N ALA A 171 26.95 -2.34 22.32
CA ALA A 171 26.18 -2.04 21.12
C ALA A 171 24.95 -2.95 20.96
N PHE A 172 25.09 -4.25 21.23
CA PHE A 172 23.98 -5.21 21.17
C PHE A 172 22.88 -4.88 22.18
N GLU A 173 23.24 -4.61 23.44
CA GLU A 173 22.30 -4.27 24.50
C GLU A 173 21.58 -2.96 24.20
N SER A 174 22.30 -1.92 23.79
CA SER A 174 21.72 -0.62 23.41
C SER A 174 20.72 -0.75 22.26
N MET A 175 21.07 -1.49 21.20
CA MET A 175 20.15 -1.71 20.07
C MET A 175 18.95 -2.57 20.48
N THR A 176 19.15 -3.59 21.31
CA THR A 176 18.07 -4.45 21.80
C THR A 176 17.07 -3.63 22.62
N GLU A 177 17.54 -2.71 23.47
CA GLU A 177 16.69 -1.83 24.27
C GLU A 177 15.79 -0.97 23.38
N ILE A 178 16.35 -0.34 22.34
CA ILE A 178 15.59 0.47 21.36
C ILE A 178 14.54 -0.40 20.64
N LEU A 179 14.94 -1.59 20.19
CA LEU A 179 14.04 -2.51 19.48
C LEU A 179 12.87 -2.96 20.35
N VAL A 180 13.11 -3.27 21.62
CA VAL A 180 12.09 -3.73 22.57
C VAL A 180 11.18 -2.59 23.01
N LYS A 181 11.73 -1.42 23.34
CA LYS A 181 10.94 -0.30 23.89
C LYS A 181 10.18 0.49 22.83
N GLU A 182 10.77 0.71 21.67
CA GLU A 182 10.20 1.62 20.65
C GLU A 182 9.56 0.86 19.48
N TYR A 183 10.28 -0.10 18.90
CA TYR A 183 9.85 -0.78 17.67
C TYR A 183 8.81 -1.86 17.93
N LYS A 184 9.02 -2.72 18.93
CA LYS A 184 8.11 -3.84 19.24
C LYS A 184 6.66 -3.41 19.49
N PRO A 185 6.36 -2.37 20.29
CA PRO A 185 4.98 -1.91 20.48
C PRO A 185 4.38 -1.34 19.19
N SER A 186 5.17 -0.61 18.41
CA SER A 186 4.75 -0.04 17.13
C SER A 186 4.39 -1.15 16.12
N PHE A 187 5.24 -2.17 15.99
CA PHE A 187 4.97 -3.31 15.12
C PHE A 187 3.76 -4.14 15.56
N LYS A 188 3.55 -4.34 16.87
CA LYS A 188 2.33 -4.98 17.40
C LYS A 188 1.08 -4.18 17.02
N LYS A 189 1.11 -2.87 17.23
CA LYS A 189 0.00 -1.98 16.87
C LYS A 189 -0.30 -2.04 15.37
N TYR A 190 0.73 -2.00 14.52
CA TYR A 190 0.51 -2.13 13.08
C TYR A 190 -0.10 -3.48 12.70
N LYS A 191 0.35 -4.57 13.32
CA LYS A 191 -0.22 -5.90 13.08
C LYS A 191 -1.71 -5.95 13.44
N GLU A 192 -2.09 -5.41 14.60
CA GLU A 192 -3.50 -5.33 15.03
C GLU A 192 -4.34 -4.51 14.03
N MET A 193 -3.85 -3.34 13.61
CA MET A 193 -4.52 -2.48 12.63
C MET A 193 -4.71 -3.18 11.28
N LEU A 194 -3.70 -3.93 10.82
CA LEU A 194 -3.77 -4.70 9.58
C LEU A 194 -4.77 -5.85 9.69
N GLU A 195 -4.73 -6.63 10.76
CA GLU A 195 -5.66 -7.76 10.97
C GLU A 195 -7.12 -7.30 11.06
N GLU A 196 -7.39 -6.17 11.73
CA GLU A 196 -8.74 -5.59 11.80
C GLU A 196 -9.23 -5.13 10.42
N ASP A 197 -8.40 -4.41 9.68
CA ASP A 197 -8.79 -3.89 8.37
C ASP A 197 -8.90 -4.99 7.30
N VAL A 198 -8.06 -6.04 7.34
CA VAL A 198 -8.21 -7.24 6.51
C VAL A 198 -9.58 -7.87 6.71
N LYS A 199 -10.03 -8.03 7.97
CA LYS A 199 -11.35 -8.58 8.28
C LYS A 199 -12.45 -7.73 7.67
N ASN A 200 -12.32 -6.40 7.68
CA ASN A 200 -13.30 -5.49 7.07
C ASN A 200 -13.30 -5.61 5.53
N ILE A 201 -12.12 -5.76 4.90
CA ILE A 201 -12.00 -5.95 3.45
C ILE A 201 -12.62 -7.28 3.00
N ILE A 202 -12.48 -8.34 3.81
CA ILE A 202 -12.96 -9.69 3.50
C ILE A 202 -14.44 -9.87 3.87
N LYS A 203 -14.96 -9.25 4.95
CA LYS A 203 -16.37 -9.35 5.38
C LYS A 203 -17.37 -8.85 4.33
N ASP A 204 -16.96 -7.94 3.44
CA ASP A 204 -17.76 -7.59 2.24
C ASP A 204 -18.06 -8.78 1.33
N LYS A 205 -17.35 -9.90 1.49
CA LYS A 205 -17.76 -11.21 1.00
C LYS A 205 -18.55 -11.89 2.11
N ASP A 206 -19.79 -11.48 2.32
CA ASP A 206 -20.81 -12.48 2.62
C ASP A 206 -20.77 -13.47 1.45
N PHE A 207 -19.90 -14.47 1.57
CA PHE A 207 -20.16 -15.76 0.98
C PHE A 207 -21.49 -16.17 1.60
N LYS A 208 -22.59 -15.76 0.97
CA LYS A 208 -23.84 -16.50 1.02
C LYS A 208 -23.44 -17.91 0.65
N LYS A 209 -23.18 -18.71 1.68
CA LYS A 209 -23.10 -20.15 1.61
C LYS A 209 -24.43 -20.55 0.99
N TYR A 210 -24.43 -20.78 -0.32
CA TYR A 210 -25.44 -21.58 -0.96
C TYR A 210 -25.20 -23.01 -0.43
N TYR A 211 -25.76 -23.29 0.74
CA TYR A 211 -26.15 -24.63 1.16
C TYR A 211 -27.64 -24.78 0.86
#